data_AF-A0A8S9TKB9-F1
#
_entry.id   AF-A0A8S9TKB9-F1
#
_cell.length_a   1.000
_cell.length_b   1.000
_cell.length_c   1.000
_cell.angle_alpha   90.00
_cell.angle_beta   90.00
_cell.angle_gamma   90.00
#
_symmetry.space_group_name_H-M   'P 1'
#
loop_
_entity.id
_entity.type
_entity.pdbx_description
1 polymer ?
#
loop_
_entity_poly.entity_id
_entity_poly.type
_entity_poly.pdbx_seq_one_letter_code
_entity_poly.pdbx_strand_id
1 'polypeptide(L)'
;MLEESLVLAATTLNLVLVEDAAVLFARSPIPRPVLTLKGNFNFNALSDGDCRFNFRFWKRDVIRLHKALRLEEDYKLPSRLRVGEVEGLCVLLRRLAYPGRYGDLAVMFGRSPSALCLIFRFMVDLIYAECSKLLARGSPIDRCIGFIDSTKAYQS
;
A
#
# COMPACT_ATOMS: atom_id res chain seq x y z
N MET A 1 33.19 1.91 -3.62
CA MET A 1 34.08 2.66 -4.53
C MET A 1 33.47 4.02 -4.90
N LEU A 2 32.25 4.12 -5.44
CA LEU A 2 31.67 5.43 -5.81
C LEU A 2 31.21 6.29 -4.62
N GLU A 3 30.65 5.69 -3.57
CA GLU A 3 30.17 6.39 -2.36
C GLU A 3 31.30 7.08 -1.57
N GLU A 4 32.48 6.45 -1.50
CA GLU A 4 33.63 6.98 -0.76
C GLU A 4 34.22 8.23 -1.42
N SER A 5 34.24 8.28 -2.76
CA SER A 5 34.73 9.44 -3.51
C SER A 5 33.81 10.66 -3.37
N LEU A 6 32.49 10.46 -3.28
CA LEU A 6 31.52 11.54 -3.10
C LEU A 6 31.63 12.19 -1.73
N VAL A 7 31.84 11.37 -0.68
CA VAL A 7 32.00 11.91 0.68
C VAL A 7 33.32 12.64 0.83
N LEU A 8 34.42 12.13 0.27
CA LEU A 8 35.71 12.84 0.27
C LEU A 8 35.62 14.22 -0.43
N ALA A 9 34.84 14.31 -1.51
CA ALA A 9 34.55 15.58 -2.19
C ALA A 9 33.68 16.52 -1.32
N ALA A 10 32.70 15.98 -0.59
CA ALA A 10 31.85 16.76 0.31
C ALA A 10 32.62 17.30 1.54
N THR A 11 33.57 16.51 2.07
CA THR A 11 34.45 16.90 3.18
C THR A 11 35.44 17.98 2.75
N THR A 12 35.98 17.90 1.53
CA THR A 12 36.87 18.94 0.97
C THR A 12 36.14 20.24 0.64
N LEU A 13 34.84 20.18 0.30
CA LEU A 13 33.98 21.35 0.13
C LEU A 13 33.40 21.88 1.45
N ASN A 14 33.78 21.31 2.60
CA ASN A 14 33.32 21.68 3.94
C ASN A 14 31.79 21.59 4.11
N LEU A 15 31.12 20.75 3.30
CA LEU A 15 29.68 20.53 3.34
C LEU A 15 29.28 19.54 4.45
N VAL A 16 30.23 18.70 4.87
CA VAL A 16 30.06 17.69 5.93
C VAL A 16 31.33 17.68 6.77
N LEU A 17 31.20 17.72 8.10
CA LEU A 17 32.35 17.58 9.00
C LEU A 17 32.90 16.15 8.92
N VAL A 18 34.24 16.01 8.96
CA VAL A 18 34.94 14.72 8.92
C VAL A 18 34.37 13.74 9.96
N GLU A 19 33.97 14.29 11.11
CA GLU A 19 33.40 13.58 12.24
C GLU A 19 32.03 12.95 11.90
N ASP A 20 31.17 13.68 11.20
CA ASP A 20 29.85 13.21 10.76
C ASP A 20 29.96 12.16 9.64
N ALA A 21 30.93 12.34 8.72
CA ALA A 21 31.22 11.37 7.68
C ALA A 21 31.70 10.03 8.26
N ALA A 22 32.55 10.07 9.29
CA ALA A 22 33.02 8.88 9.99
C ALA A 22 31.87 8.12 10.67
N VAL A 23 30.91 8.83 11.28
CA VAL A 23 29.71 8.22 11.90
C VAL A 23 28.81 7.55 10.86
N LEU A 24 28.66 8.16 9.68
CA LEU A 24 27.87 7.61 8.57
C LEU A 24 28.48 6.30 8.02
N PHE A 25 29.80 6.24 7.84
CA PHE A 25 30.48 5.03 7.36
C PHE A 25 30.68 3.96 8.45
N ALA A 26 30.78 4.36 9.72
CA ALA A 26 30.87 3.43 10.85
C ALA A 26 29.54 2.72 11.14
N ARG A 27 28.41 3.26 10.67
CA ARG A 27 27.13 2.56 10.72
C ARG A 27 27.10 1.45 9.68
N SER A 28 27.26 0.21 10.14
CA SER A 28 26.93 -0.97 9.32
C SER A 28 25.52 -0.78 8.75
N PRO A 29 25.28 -1.02 7.44
CA PRO A 29 23.94 -0.94 6.87
C PRO A 29 23.01 -1.81 7.71
N ILE A 30 22.00 -1.20 8.35
CA ILE A 30 21.01 -1.97 9.11
C ILE A 30 20.35 -2.91 8.10
N PRO A 31 20.54 -4.23 8.21
CA PRO A 31 19.97 -5.14 7.24
C PRO A 31 18.46 -4.96 7.29
N ARG A 32 17.85 -4.66 6.14
CA ARG A 32 16.39 -4.60 6.04
C ARG A 32 15.86 -5.94 6.54
N PRO A 33 14.90 -5.97 7.49
CA PRO A 33 14.36 -7.24 7.97
C PRO A 33 13.84 -8.02 6.78
N VAL A 34 14.34 -9.25 6.61
CA VAL A 34 13.90 -10.14 5.54
C VAL A 34 12.46 -10.52 5.87
N LEU A 35 11.50 -9.84 5.24
CA LEU A 35 10.11 -10.22 5.33
C LEU A 35 9.98 -11.62 4.74
N THR A 36 9.61 -12.59 5.58
CA THR A 36 9.36 -13.95 5.12
C THR A 36 8.01 -13.94 4.39
N LEU A 37 8.04 -13.61 3.10
CA LEU A 37 6.89 -13.57 2.21
C LEU A 37 6.51 -15.00 1.80
N LYS A 38 6.08 -15.82 2.76
CA LYS A 38 5.54 -17.16 2.50
C LYS A 38 4.08 -17.18 2.92
N GLY A 39 3.19 -17.05 1.96
CA GLY A 39 1.77 -17.25 2.16
C GLY A 39 0.95 -16.62 1.06
N ASN A 40 0.01 -17.38 0.50
CA ASN A 40 -1.08 -16.78 -0.25
C ASN A 40 -2.15 -16.39 0.77
N PHE A 41 -2.64 -15.15 0.70
CA PHE A 41 -3.76 -14.72 1.53
C PHE A 41 -4.99 -15.60 1.27
N ASN A 42 -5.54 -16.22 2.32
CA ASN A 42 -6.73 -17.04 2.23
C ASN A 42 -7.85 -16.44 3.09
N PHE A 43 -8.83 -15.81 2.42
CA PHE A 43 -9.99 -15.22 3.09
C PHE A 43 -10.85 -16.25 3.83
N ASN A 44 -10.93 -17.49 3.34
CA ASN A 44 -11.74 -18.53 3.97
C ASN A 44 -11.16 -18.99 5.31
N ALA A 45 -9.84 -18.89 5.48
CA ALA A 45 -9.15 -19.26 6.71
C ALA A 45 -9.34 -18.24 7.85
N LEU A 46 -9.78 -17.00 7.55
CA LEU A 46 -10.02 -15.99 8.56
C LEU A 46 -11.32 -16.27 9.32
N SER A 47 -11.27 -16.15 10.66
CA SER A 47 -12.45 -16.17 11.50
C SER A 47 -13.25 -14.86 11.40
N ASP A 48 -14.51 -14.86 11.85
CA ASP A 48 -15.33 -13.64 11.89
C ASP A 48 -14.71 -12.56 12.80
N GLY A 49 -14.07 -12.96 13.90
CA GLY A 49 -13.37 -12.06 14.80
C GLY A 49 -12.16 -11.41 14.14
N ASP A 50 -11.35 -12.20 13.42
CA ASP A 50 -10.18 -11.69 12.69
C ASP A 50 -10.60 -10.75 11.56
N CYS A 51 -11.69 -11.06 10.85
CA CYS A 51 -12.26 -10.18 9.83
C CYS A 51 -12.67 -8.83 10.43
N ARG A 52 -13.36 -8.87 11.59
CA ARG A 52 -13.81 -7.65 12.26
C ARG A 52 -12.63 -6.82 12.78
N PHE A 53 -11.61 -7.45 13.34
CA PHE A 53 -10.42 -6.76 13.83
C PHE A 53 -9.60 -6.13 12.68
N ASN A 54 -9.39 -6.87 11.59
CA ASN A 54 -8.53 -6.41 10.50
C ASN A 54 -9.22 -5.44 9.55
N PHE A 55 -10.49 -5.68 9.21
CA PHE A 55 -11.22 -4.94 8.18
C PHE A 55 -12.33 -4.04 8.73
N ARG A 56 -12.68 -4.15 10.02
CA ARG A 56 -13.86 -3.51 10.64
C ARG A 56 -15.21 -3.99 10.06
N PHE A 57 -15.21 -5.01 9.20
CA PHE A 57 -16.41 -5.62 8.62
C PHE A 57 -16.53 -7.09 9.05
N TRP A 58 -17.76 -7.59 9.11
CA TRP A 58 -17.99 -9.03 9.26
C TRP A 58 -17.69 -9.75 7.95
N LYS A 59 -17.35 -11.04 8.02
CA LYS A 59 -17.05 -11.85 6.82
C LYS A 59 -18.19 -11.80 5.79
N ARG A 60 -19.44 -11.85 6.29
CA ARG A 60 -20.66 -11.71 5.47
C ARG A 60 -20.76 -10.35 4.77
N ASP A 61 -20.36 -9.28 5.45
CA ASP A 61 -20.40 -7.93 4.90
C ASP A 61 -19.32 -7.71 3.84
N VAL A 62 -18.13 -8.29 4.03
CA VAL A 62 -17.08 -8.28 3.00
C VAL A 62 -17.57 -8.96 1.71
N ILE A 63 -18.25 -10.10 1.82
CA ILE A 63 -18.83 -10.80 0.66
C ILE A 63 -19.95 -9.96 0.01
N ARG A 64 -20.79 -9.29 0.80
CA ARG A 64 -21.82 -8.37 0.29
C ARG A 64 -21.21 -7.19 -0.43
N LEU A 65 -20.15 -6.61 0.13
CA LEU A 65 -19.42 -5.49 -0.46
C LEU A 65 -18.77 -5.90 -1.78
N HIS A 66 -18.14 -7.09 -1.82
CA HIS A 66 -17.59 -7.67 -3.04
C HIS A 66 -18.63 -7.71 -4.18
N LYS A 67 -19.83 -8.23 -3.88
CA LYS A 67 -20.94 -8.29 -4.84
C LYS A 67 -21.46 -6.90 -5.24
N ALA A 68 -21.50 -5.95 -4.30
CA ALA A 68 -21.98 -4.60 -4.56
C ALA A 68 -21.02 -3.80 -5.46
N LEU A 69 -19.71 -3.97 -5.29
CA LEU A 69 -18.69 -3.33 -6.11
C LEU A 69 -18.51 -3.98 -7.48
N ARG A 70 -19.12 -5.16 -7.71
CA ARG A 70 -19.02 -5.93 -8.96
C ARG A 70 -17.56 -6.12 -9.40
N LEU A 71 -16.71 -6.49 -8.44
CA LEU A 71 -15.29 -6.74 -8.69
C LEU A 71 -15.13 -7.91 -9.68
N GLU A 72 -14.15 -7.80 -10.58
CA GLU A 72 -13.82 -8.86 -11.56
C GLU A 72 -12.99 -9.96 -10.89
N GLU A 73 -13.13 -11.21 -11.34
CA GLU A 73 -12.52 -12.40 -10.73
C GLU A 73 -11.00 -12.31 -10.52
N ASP A 74 -10.30 -11.67 -11.47
CA ASP A 74 -8.84 -11.60 -11.49
C ASP A 74 -8.36 -10.25 -12.04
N TYR A 75 -7.59 -9.51 -11.23
CA TYR A 75 -6.99 -8.26 -11.68
C TYR A 75 -5.58 -8.49 -12.23
N LYS A 76 -5.38 -8.12 -13.49
CA LYS A 76 -4.06 -8.09 -14.13
C LYS A 76 -3.47 -6.68 -14.00
N LEU A 77 -2.53 -6.53 -13.08
CA LEU A 77 -1.81 -5.28 -12.88
C LEU A 77 -0.68 -5.15 -13.92
N PRO A 78 -0.32 -3.92 -14.35
CA PRO A 78 0.72 -3.69 -15.37
C PRO A 78 2.09 -4.33 -15.06
N SER A 79 2.40 -4.61 -13.79
CA SER A 79 3.62 -5.33 -13.39
C SER A 79 3.53 -6.86 -13.50
N ARG A 80 2.64 -7.41 -14.36
CA ARG A 80 2.33 -8.86 -14.46
C ARG A 80 1.84 -9.49 -13.15
N LEU A 81 1.44 -8.66 -12.18
CA LEU A 81 0.93 -9.14 -10.90
C LEU A 81 -0.53 -9.54 -11.09
N ARG A 82 -0.84 -10.78 -10.70
CA ARG A 82 -2.23 -11.25 -10.59
C ARG A 82 -2.69 -11.12 -9.15
N VAL A 83 -3.87 -10.57 -8.98
CA VAL A 83 -4.46 -10.28 -7.68
C VAL A 83 -5.87 -10.81 -7.70
N GLY A 84 -6.20 -11.68 -6.76
CA GLY A 84 -7.57 -12.17 -6.63
C GLY A 84 -8.50 -11.05 -6.18
N GLU A 85 -9.73 -11.09 -6.66
CA GLU A 85 -10.82 -10.15 -6.36
C GLU A 85 -10.98 -9.84 -4.85
N VAL A 86 -11.07 -10.90 -4.02
CA VAL A 86 -11.28 -10.79 -2.56
C VAL A 86 -10.03 -10.28 -1.86
N GLU A 87 -8.86 -10.67 -2.36
CA GLU A 87 -7.59 -10.24 -1.79
C GLU A 87 -7.37 -8.74 -2.02
N GLY A 88 -7.63 -8.25 -3.23
CA GLY A 88 -7.58 -6.81 -3.54
C GLY A 88 -8.51 -6.01 -2.63
N LEU A 89 -9.75 -6.48 -2.45
CA LEU A 89 -10.71 -5.86 -1.54
C LEU A 89 -10.22 -5.88 -0.08
N CYS A 90 -9.67 -6.99 0.39
CA CYS A 90 -9.14 -7.10 1.75
C CYS A 90 -7.95 -6.17 1.99
N VAL A 91 -7.05 -6.01 1.02
CA VAL A 91 -5.92 -5.06 1.10
C VAL A 91 -6.42 -3.62 1.24
N LEU A 92 -7.43 -3.25 0.45
CA LEU A 92 -8.07 -1.95 0.53
C LEU A 92 -8.72 -1.74 1.91
N LEU A 93 -9.60 -2.66 2.33
CA LEU A 93 -10.32 -2.58 3.60
C LEU A 93 -9.36 -2.49 4.78
N ARG A 94 -8.24 -3.22 4.74
CA ARG A 94 -7.24 -3.18 5.80
C ARG A 94 -6.64 -1.78 5.97
N ARG A 95 -6.33 -1.09 4.86
CA ARG A 95 -5.79 0.28 4.90
C ARG A 95 -6.82 1.32 5.30
N LEU A 96 -8.08 1.13 4.93
CA LEU A 96 -9.18 2.01 5.35
C LEU A 96 -9.54 1.81 6.83
N ALA A 97 -9.40 0.59 7.34
CA ALA A 97 -9.65 0.27 8.74
C ALA A 97 -8.61 0.91 9.66
N TYR A 98 -7.32 0.81 9.29
CA TYR A 98 -6.21 1.41 10.02
C TYR A 98 -5.03 1.73 9.08
N PRO A 99 -4.46 2.96 9.14
CA PRO A 99 -3.28 3.31 8.37
C PRO A 99 -2.03 2.61 8.93
N GLY A 100 -1.70 1.43 8.38
CA GLY A 100 -0.50 0.67 8.71
C GLY A 100 0.61 0.79 7.66
N ARG A 101 1.85 0.40 8.01
CA ARG A 101 2.96 0.31 7.04
C ARG A 101 2.74 -0.91 6.15
N TYR A 102 3.15 -0.81 4.88
CA TYR A 102 3.07 -1.96 3.96
C TYR A 102 3.92 -3.16 4.39
N GLY A 103 4.95 -2.96 5.22
CA GLY A 103 5.72 -4.05 5.82
C GLY A 103 4.87 -4.92 6.75
N ASP A 104 3.95 -4.33 7.52
CA ASP A 104 3.07 -5.07 8.43
C ASP A 104 2.01 -5.84 7.63
N LEU A 105 1.48 -5.21 6.57
CA LEU A 105 0.54 -5.87 5.65
C LEU A 105 1.24 -6.99 4.86
N ALA A 106 2.52 -6.85 4.54
CA ALA A 106 3.28 -7.86 3.80
C ALA A 106 3.36 -9.19 4.55
N VAL A 107 3.39 -9.16 5.88
CA VAL A 107 3.34 -10.38 6.71
C VAL A 107 1.96 -11.06 6.61
N MET A 108 0.88 -10.27 6.62
CA MET A 108 -0.49 -10.79 6.57
C MET A 108 -0.88 -11.33 5.19
N PHE A 109 -0.50 -10.63 4.12
CA PHE A 109 -0.86 -10.98 2.75
C PHE A 109 0.20 -11.82 2.03
N GLY A 110 1.40 -11.96 2.62
CA GLY A 110 2.52 -12.69 2.04
C GLY A 110 3.06 -12.10 0.73
N ARG A 111 2.77 -10.81 0.47
CA ARG A 111 3.21 -10.09 -0.73
C ARG A 111 4.21 -8.99 -0.41
N SER A 112 5.03 -8.64 -1.40
CA SER A 112 5.98 -7.55 -1.22
C SER A 112 5.26 -6.22 -0.93
N PRO A 113 5.84 -5.35 -0.09
CA PRO A 113 5.26 -4.04 0.20
C PRO A 113 4.93 -3.23 -1.06
N SER A 114 5.79 -3.30 -2.08
CA SER A 114 5.59 -2.64 -3.37
C SER A 114 4.39 -3.21 -4.13
N ALA A 115 4.19 -4.52 -4.13
CA ALA A 115 3.02 -5.15 -4.73
C ALA A 115 1.73 -4.71 -4.03
N LEU A 116 1.72 -4.66 -2.69
CA LEU A 116 0.57 -4.19 -1.91
C LEU A 116 0.24 -2.72 -2.17
N CYS A 117 1.25 -1.88 -2.39
CA CYS A 117 1.06 -0.49 -2.78
C CYS A 117 0.36 -0.37 -4.13
N LEU A 118 0.82 -1.13 -5.13
CA LEU A 118 0.22 -1.15 -6.45
C LEU A 118 -1.22 -1.69 -6.41
N ILE A 119 -1.47 -2.76 -5.64
CA ILE A 119 -2.81 -3.32 -5.44
C ILE A 119 -3.75 -2.27 -4.85
N PHE A 120 -3.33 -1.62 -3.76
CA PHE A 120 -4.16 -0.61 -3.10
C PHE A 120 -4.52 0.53 -4.05
N ARG A 121 -3.53 1.08 -4.77
CA ARG A 121 -3.77 2.17 -5.72
C ARG A 121 -4.80 1.76 -6.77
N PHE A 122 -4.61 0.60 -7.38
CA PHE A 122 -5.53 0.09 -8.39
C PHE A 122 -6.95 -0.13 -7.86
N MET A 123 -7.10 -0.68 -6.66
CA MET A 123 -8.42 -0.86 -6.04
C MET A 123 -9.11 0.47 -5.74
N VAL A 124 -8.35 1.49 -5.32
CA VAL A 124 -8.87 2.85 -5.13
C VAL A 124 -9.35 3.42 -6.45
N ASP A 125 -8.55 3.33 -7.51
CA ASP A 125 -8.91 3.82 -8.84
C ASP A 125 -10.17 3.14 -9.39
N LEU A 126 -10.31 1.82 -9.19
CA LEU A 126 -11.51 1.07 -9.57
C LEU A 126 -12.76 1.57 -8.83
N ILE A 127 -12.66 1.77 -7.51
CA ILE A 127 -13.79 2.26 -6.73
C ILE A 127 -14.14 3.68 -7.13
N TYR A 128 -13.16 4.55 -7.36
CA TYR A 128 -13.44 5.89 -7.87
C TYR A 128 -14.12 5.85 -9.24
N ALA A 129 -13.71 4.94 -10.13
CA ALA A 129 -14.36 4.79 -11.43
C ALA A 129 -15.81 4.30 -11.31
N GLU A 130 -16.08 3.29 -10.47
CA GLU A 130 -17.43 2.77 -10.24
C GLU A 130 -18.32 3.77 -9.48
N CYS A 131 -17.79 4.39 -8.44
CA CYS A 131 -18.49 5.46 -7.73
C CYS A 131 -18.73 6.64 -8.65
N SER A 132 -17.79 7.10 -9.46
CA SER A 132 -18.02 8.21 -10.40
C SER A 132 -19.19 7.95 -11.36
N LYS A 133 -19.32 6.71 -11.89
CA LYS A 133 -20.49 6.31 -12.69
C LYS A 133 -21.80 6.40 -11.91
N LEU A 134 -21.80 6.07 -10.62
CA LEU A 134 -22.97 6.15 -9.73
C LEU A 134 -23.26 7.59 -9.26
N LEU A 135 -22.23 8.42 -9.14
CA LEU A 135 -22.27 9.77 -8.58
C LEU A 135 -22.45 10.88 -9.63
N ALA A 136 -22.34 10.55 -10.93
CA ALA A 136 -22.78 11.41 -12.05
C ALA A 136 -24.25 11.88 -11.91
N ARG A 137 -25.03 11.26 -11.01
CA ARG A 137 -26.30 11.77 -10.48
C ARG A 137 -26.14 12.76 -9.31
N GLY A 138 -25.28 13.76 -9.46
CA GLY A 138 -25.27 14.98 -8.63
C GLY A 138 -24.88 14.81 -7.15
N SER A 139 -23.80 14.09 -6.83
CA SER A 139 -23.36 13.94 -5.43
C SER A 139 -22.21 14.89 -5.00
N PRO A 140 -22.08 15.22 -3.70
CA PRO A 140 -21.08 16.15 -3.14
C PRO A 140 -19.61 15.66 -3.12
N ILE A 141 -19.30 14.47 -3.63
CA ILE A 141 -17.98 13.84 -3.50
C ILE A 141 -16.90 14.51 -4.36
N ASP A 142 -17.30 15.31 -5.36
CA ASP A 142 -16.41 16.20 -6.13
C ASP A 142 -15.69 17.25 -5.23
N ARG A 143 -16.20 17.47 -4.00
CA ARG A 143 -15.58 18.31 -2.97
C ARG A 143 -14.74 17.57 -1.94
N CYS A 144 -14.68 16.24 -1.98
CA CYS A 144 -14.07 15.43 -0.91
C CYS A 144 -12.74 14.78 -1.28
N ILE A 145 -12.09 15.17 -2.39
CA ILE A 145 -10.74 14.72 -2.71
C ILE A 145 -9.73 15.54 -1.89
N GLY A 146 -9.66 15.24 -0.60
CA GLY A 146 -8.56 15.59 0.28
C GLY A 146 -7.87 14.30 0.70
N PHE A 147 -6.76 13.95 0.04
CA PHE A 147 -5.80 13.02 0.65
C PHE A 147 -5.33 13.66 1.97
N ILE A 148 -5.07 12.85 3.00
CA ILE A 148 -4.63 13.31 4.34
C ILE A 148 -3.34 14.17 4.29
N ASP A 149 -2.65 14.22 3.15
CA ASP A 149 -1.37 14.93 2.95
C ASP A 149 -1.44 16.16 2.00
N SER A 150 -2.62 16.78 1.81
CA SER A 150 -2.78 18.06 1.07
C SER A 150 -2.17 18.15 -0.35
N THR A 151 -1.75 17.05 -0.95
CA THR A 151 -1.15 17.05 -2.29
C THR A 151 -2.26 17.14 -3.31
N LYS A 152 -2.38 18.29 -3.99
CA LYS A 152 -3.36 18.49 -5.06
C LYS A 152 -3.07 17.53 -6.21
N ALA A 153 -4.10 16.83 -6.68
CA ALA A 153 -4.04 16.08 -7.94
C ALA A 153 -3.86 17.08 -9.08
N TYR A 154 -2.75 16.98 -9.82
CA TYR A 154 -2.62 17.67 -11.10
C TYR A 154 -3.59 17.02 -12.08
N GLN A 155 -4.59 17.78 -12.53
CA GLN A 155 -5.37 17.45 -13.72
C GLN A 155 -4.51 17.76 -14.96
N SER A 156 -4.33 16.76 -15.82
CA SER A 156 -3.80 16.91 -17.18
C SER A 156 -4.94 17.01 -18.18
#